data_AF-A0A349KP71-F1
#
_entry.id   AF-A0A349KP71-F1
#
_cell.length_a   1.000
_cell.length_b   1.000
_cell.length_c   1.000
_cell.angle_alpha   90.00
_cell.angle_beta   90.00
_cell.angle_gamma   90.00
#
_symmetry.space_group_name_H-M   'P 1'
#
loop_
_entity.id
_entity.type
_entity.pdbx_description
1 polymer ?
#
loop_
_entity_poly.entity_id
_entity_poly.type
_entity_poly.pdbx_seq_one_letter_code
_entity_poly.pdbx_strand_id
1 'polypeptide(L)'
;YAEYLSKEMGAFEDPYKDFGRLNSEIWRAIRLVVDTGIHAKGWSQEQAVEFFIANSSISEGQIRAEVRRYFVMPGQATGYKIGMLKILELREKARNELGDQFDIRAFHDTVLVGGALPLTILERVVDEWIAETKM
;
A
#
# COMPACT_ATOMS: atom_id res chain seq x y z
N TYR A 1 2.46 -0.51 4.29
CA TYR A 1 3.73 -1.21 4.52
C TYR A 1 3.96 -1.42 6.01
N ALA A 2 4.13 -0.37 6.81
CA ALA A 2 4.38 -0.49 8.25
C ALA A 2 3.33 -1.33 9.00
N GLU A 3 2.02 -1.16 8.71
CA GLU A 3 0.96 -2.00 9.31
C GLU A 3 1.16 -3.51 9.05
N TYR A 4 1.66 -3.87 7.85
CA TYR A 4 1.97 -5.26 7.50
C TYR A 4 3.24 -5.73 8.23
N LEU A 5 4.27 -4.88 8.29
CA LEU A 5 5.49 -5.17 9.06
C LEU A 5 5.17 -5.42 10.54
N SER A 6 4.30 -4.62 11.16
CA SER A 6 3.85 -4.83 12.54
C SER A 6 3.19 -6.20 12.73
N LYS A 7 2.50 -6.74 11.72
CA LYS A 7 1.98 -8.11 11.74
C LYS A 7 3.09 -9.15 11.72
N GLU A 8 4.09 -8.98 10.86
CA GLU A 8 5.26 -9.86 10.84
C GLU A 8 6.05 -9.82 12.16
N MET A 9 6.04 -8.68 12.86
CA MET A 9 6.66 -8.50 14.17
C MET A 9 5.80 -9.03 15.34
N GLY A 10 4.62 -9.59 15.08
CA GLY A 10 3.77 -10.20 16.11
C GLY A 10 2.81 -9.24 16.84
N ALA A 11 2.62 -8.00 16.38
CA ALA A 11 1.79 -7.01 17.10
C ALA A 11 0.28 -7.35 17.13
N PHE A 12 -0.20 -8.20 16.21
CA PHE A 12 -1.61 -8.62 16.14
C PHE A 12 -1.74 -10.06 16.62
N GLU A 13 -1.71 -10.22 17.94
CA GLU A 13 -1.68 -11.48 18.68
C GLU A 13 -3.00 -12.27 18.60
N ASP A 14 -4.12 -11.58 18.37
CA ASP A 14 -5.44 -12.20 18.25
C ASP A 14 -6.11 -11.91 16.90
N PRO A 15 -7.05 -12.77 16.46
CA PRO A 15 -7.72 -12.62 15.17
C PRO A 15 -8.52 -11.32 15.03
N TYR A 16 -9.04 -10.73 16.11
CA TYR A 16 -9.84 -9.50 16.06
C TYR A 16 -8.95 -8.28 15.79
N LYS A 17 -7.78 -8.23 16.41
CA LYS A 17 -6.77 -7.19 16.12
C LYS A 17 -6.30 -7.28 14.66
N ASP A 18 -6.03 -8.47 14.15
CA ASP A 18 -5.63 -8.66 12.75
C ASP A 18 -6.77 -8.34 11.78
N PHE A 19 -8.01 -8.67 12.14
CA PHE A 19 -9.19 -8.27 11.39
C PHE A 19 -9.32 -6.74 11.28
N GLY A 20 -9.00 -5.98 12.33
CA GLY A 20 -8.95 -4.51 12.28
C GLY A 20 -7.92 -3.98 11.28
N ARG A 21 -6.71 -4.59 11.26
CA ARG A 21 -5.67 -4.29 10.26
C ARG A 21 -6.15 -4.59 8.85
N LEU A 22 -6.76 -5.77 8.64
CA LEU A 22 -7.31 -6.19 7.35
C LEU A 22 -8.45 -5.26 6.87
N ASN A 23 -9.33 -4.81 7.77
CA ASN A 23 -10.36 -3.81 7.45
C ASN A 23 -9.75 -2.48 6.96
N SER A 24 -8.63 -2.06 7.56
CA SER A 24 -7.91 -0.86 7.12
C SER A 24 -7.19 -1.09 5.79
N GLU A 25 -6.70 -2.30 5.54
CA GLU A 25 -6.02 -2.67 4.29
C GLU A 25 -7.00 -2.80 3.10
N ILE A 26 -8.15 -3.46 3.29
CA ILE A 26 -9.17 -3.61 2.24
C ILE A 26 -9.72 -2.26 1.80
N TRP A 27 -9.89 -1.30 2.71
CA TRP A 27 -10.24 0.09 2.36
C TRP A 27 -9.30 0.64 1.28
N ARG A 28 -7.99 0.53 1.51
CA ARG A 28 -6.96 1.09 0.62
C ARG A 28 -6.85 0.29 -0.67
N ALA A 29 -7.21 -0.99 -0.67
CA ALA A 29 -7.34 -1.78 -1.90
C ALA A 29 -8.56 -1.34 -2.73
N ILE A 30 -9.72 -1.13 -2.11
CA ILE A 30 -10.94 -0.62 -2.78
C ILE A 30 -10.67 0.72 -3.45
N ARG A 31 -9.86 1.59 -2.83
CA ARG A 31 -9.44 2.87 -3.43
C ARG A 31 -8.82 2.73 -4.82
N LEU A 32 -8.08 1.64 -5.10
CA LEU A 32 -7.53 1.41 -6.45
C LEU A 32 -8.64 1.16 -7.46
N VAL A 33 -9.63 0.34 -7.10
CA VAL A 33 -10.74 -0.03 -7.98
C VAL A 33 -11.68 1.14 -8.19
N VAL A 34 -12.06 1.84 -7.12
CA VAL A 34 -13.01 2.94 -7.20
C VAL A 34 -12.42 4.15 -7.94
N ASP A 35 -11.18 4.54 -7.66
CA ASP A 35 -10.54 5.69 -8.32
C ASP A 35 -10.39 5.45 -9.83
N THR A 36 -9.88 4.28 -10.24
CA THR A 36 -9.78 3.91 -11.65
C THR A 36 -11.15 3.62 -12.29
N GLY A 37 -12.11 3.11 -11.52
CA GLY A 37 -13.50 2.93 -11.92
C GLY A 37 -14.12 4.26 -12.36
N ILE A 38 -13.99 5.29 -11.51
CA ILE A 38 -14.49 6.64 -11.78
C ILE A 38 -13.74 7.25 -12.98
N HIS A 39 -12.41 7.35 -12.88
CA HIS A 39 -11.62 8.22 -13.76
C HIS A 39 -11.17 7.57 -15.08
N ALA A 40 -11.17 6.24 -15.17
CA ALA A 40 -10.76 5.52 -16.38
C ALA A 40 -11.85 4.60 -16.94
N LYS A 41 -12.81 4.15 -16.13
CA LYS A 41 -13.92 3.27 -16.57
C LYS A 41 -15.28 3.97 -16.63
N GLY A 42 -15.35 5.25 -16.26
CA GLY A 42 -16.56 6.06 -16.36
C GLY A 42 -17.67 5.67 -15.38
N TRP A 43 -17.31 5.11 -14.22
CA TRP A 43 -18.30 4.76 -13.19
C TRP A 43 -19.01 6.00 -12.64
N SER A 44 -20.31 5.86 -12.41
CA SER A 44 -21.09 6.83 -11.65
C SER A 44 -20.71 6.80 -10.16
N GLN A 45 -21.13 7.84 -9.43
CA GLN A 45 -20.96 7.87 -7.97
C GLN A 45 -21.65 6.67 -7.32
N GLU A 46 -22.85 6.32 -7.75
CA GLU A 46 -23.62 5.21 -7.20
C GLU A 46 -22.94 3.86 -7.46
N GLN A 47 -22.40 3.61 -8.67
CA GLN A 47 -21.63 2.40 -8.95
C GLN A 47 -20.39 2.29 -8.04
N ALA A 48 -19.68 3.40 -7.82
CA ALA A 48 -18.55 3.46 -6.92
C ALA A 48 -18.95 3.17 -5.46
N VAL A 49 -20.08 3.71 -4.99
CA VAL A 49 -20.62 3.49 -3.64
C VAL A 49 -21.05 2.04 -3.46
N GLU A 50 -21.80 1.48 -4.40
CA GLU A 50 -22.25 0.09 -4.38
C GLU A 50 -21.08 -0.89 -4.31
N PHE A 51 -20.06 -0.68 -5.14
CA PHE A 51 -18.83 -1.48 -5.09
C PHE A 51 -18.16 -1.41 -3.72
N PHE A 52 -18.06 -0.21 -3.13
CA PHE A 52 -17.44 -0.02 -1.83
C PHE A 52 -18.22 -0.73 -0.71
N ILE A 53 -19.55 -0.62 -0.70
CA ILE A 53 -20.43 -1.29 0.27
C ILE A 53 -20.30 -2.81 0.17
N ALA A 54 -20.31 -3.35 -1.06
CA ALA A 54 -20.23 -4.79 -1.27
C ALA A 54 -18.91 -5.42 -0.80
N ASN A 55 -17.85 -4.61 -0.65
CA ASN A 55 -16.49 -5.08 -0.36
C ASN A 55 -15.95 -4.61 1.00
N SER A 56 -16.77 -3.96 1.85
CA SER A 56 -16.28 -3.45 3.13
C SER A 56 -17.35 -3.44 4.23
N SER A 57 -16.90 -3.33 5.48
CA SER A 57 -17.77 -3.21 6.66
C SER A 57 -18.06 -1.75 7.06
N ILE A 58 -17.69 -0.78 6.20
CA ILE A 58 -17.73 0.65 6.52
C ILE A 58 -19.13 1.20 6.31
N SER A 59 -19.53 2.15 7.16
CA SER A 59 -20.83 2.81 7.04
C SER A 59 -21.01 3.52 5.69
N GLU A 60 -22.21 3.44 5.12
CA GLU A 60 -22.53 4.07 3.83
C GLU A 60 -22.28 5.58 3.84
N GLY A 61 -22.59 6.27 4.94
CA GLY A 61 -22.33 7.71 5.06
C GLY A 61 -20.86 8.08 4.87
N GLN A 62 -19.96 7.29 5.46
CA GLN A 62 -18.52 7.47 5.33
C GLN A 62 -18.03 7.09 3.92
N ILE A 63 -18.54 6.00 3.36
CA ILE A 63 -18.27 5.58 1.98
C ILE A 63 -18.62 6.70 1.00
N ARG A 64 -19.83 7.27 1.09
CA ARG A 64 -20.28 8.34 0.19
C ARG A 64 -19.41 9.60 0.31
N ALA A 65 -19.00 9.96 1.51
CA ALA A 65 -18.09 11.08 1.72
C ALA A 65 -16.73 10.86 1.01
N GLU A 66 -16.20 9.65 1.12
CA GLU A 66 -14.91 9.29 0.51
C GLU A 66 -15.01 9.14 -1.01
N VAL A 67 -16.09 8.56 -1.53
CA VAL A 67 -16.34 8.49 -2.98
C VAL A 67 -16.40 9.91 -3.57
N ARG A 68 -17.13 10.84 -2.96
CA ARG A 68 -17.13 12.25 -3.41
C ARG A 68 -15.75 12.87 -3.42
N ARG A 69 -14.91 12.56 -2.43
CA ARG A 69 -13.51 13.00 -2.40
C ARG A 69 -12.71 12.45 -3.58
N TYR A 70 -12.90 11.19 -3.95
CA TYR A 70 -12.20 10.58 -5.09
C TYR A 70 -12.56 11.24 -6.41
N PHE A 71 -13.81 11.70 -6.61
CA PHE A 71 -14.22 12.44 -7.80
C PHE A 71 -13.45 13.76 -7.99
N VAL A 72 -13.11 14.46 -6.90
CA VAL A 72 -12.45 15.78 -6.95
C VAL A 72 -10.92 15.72 -6.79
N MET A 73 -10.36 14.55 -6.48
CA MET A 73 -8.92 14.34 -6.30
C MET A 73 -8.45 13.07 -7.03
N PRO A 74 -8.44 13.07 -8.37
CA PRO A 74 -8.10 11.90 -9.17
C PRO A 74 -6.69 11.37 -8.83
N GLY A 75 -6.57 10.06 -8.66
CA GLY A 75 -5.30 9.37 -8.43
C GLY A 75 -4.78 9.43 -6.99
N GLN A 76 -5.21 10.38 -6.15
CA GLN A 76 -4.69 10.51 -4.79
C GLN A 76 -4.94 9.26 -3.95
N ALA A 77 -6.11 8.65 -4.12
CA ALA A 77 -6.52 7.46 -3.37
C ALA A 77 -5.66 6.23 -3.71
N THR A 78 -5.04 6.20 -4.88
CA THR A 78 -4.22 5.06 -5.35
C THR A 78 -2.86 4.99 -4.66
N GLY A 79 -2.32 6.14 -4.22
CA GLY A 79 -0.96 6.23 -3.68
C GLY A 79 -0.71 5.34 -2.46
N TYR A 80 -1.73 5.11 -1.63
CA TYR A 80 -1.64 4.27 -0.43
C TYR A 80 -1.22 2.84 -0.76
N LYS A 81 -1.95 2.19 -1.67
CA LYS A 81 -1.75 0.77 -1.95
C LYS A 81 -0.66 0.55 -2.99
N ILE A 82 -0.53 1.42 -4.00
CA ILE A 82 0.58 1.37 -4.96
C ILE A 82 1.93 1.55 -4.25
N GLY A 83 2.05 2.55 -3.35
CA GLY A 83 3.27 2.76 -2.59
C GLY A 83 3.62 1.56 -1.69
N MET A 84 2.63 1.01 -0.99
CA MET A 84 2.83 -0.21 -0.19
C MET A 84 3.30 -1.39 -1.04
N LEU A 85 2.64 -1.65 -2.19
CA LEU A 85 2.97 -2.77 -3.06
C LEU A 85 4.39 -2.64 -3.60
N LYS A 86 4.79 -1.44 -4.05
CA LYS A 86 6.16 -1.21 -4.54
C LYS A 86 7.20 -1.43 -3.43
N ILE A 87 6.98 -0.97 -2.20
CA ILE A 87 7.93 -1.24 -1.11
C ILE A 87 8.03 -2.75 -0.81
N LEU A 88 6.92 -3.49 -0.86
CA LEU A 88 6.93 -4.95 -0.68
C LEU A 88 7.65 -5.66 -1.82
N GLU A 89 7.42 -5.23 -3.07
CA GLU A 89 8.12 -5.72 -4.26
C GLU A 89 9.63 -5.53 -4.15
N LEU A 90 10.08 -4.33 -3.77
CA LEU A 90 11.50 -4.01 -3.57
C LEU A 90 12.13 -4.82 -2.43
N ARG A 91 11.39 -5.02 -1.33
CA ARG A 91 11.85 -5.88 -0.24
C ARG A 91 12.05 -7.31 -0.71
N GLU A 92 11.10 -7.85 -1.45
CA GLU A 92 11.17 -9.22 -1.95
C GLU A 92 12.30 -9.39 -2.98
N LYS A 93 12.48 -8.40 -3.86
CA LYS A 93 13.64 -8.33 -4.76
C LYS A 93 14.95 -8.38 -3.97
N ALA A 94 15.11 -7.53 -2.96
CA ALA A 94 16.30 -7.52 -2.12
C ALA A 94 16.54 -8.85 -1.39
N ARG A 95 15.49 -9.49 -0.85
CA ARG A 95 15.57 -10.82 -0.23
C ARG A 95 16.09 -11.88 -1.20
N ASN A 96 15.55 -11.90 -2.41
CA ASN A 96 15.91 -12.88 -3.43
C ASN A 96 17.34 -12.67 -3.95
N GLU A 97 17.76 -11.41 -4.12
CA GLU A 97 19.07 -11.07 -4.66
C GLU A 97 20.21 -11.22 -3.64
N LEU A 98 19.96 -10.93 -2.35
CA LEU A 98 20.98 -10.96 -1.30
C LEU A 98 21.02 -12.27 -0.51
N GLY A 99 19.94 -13.07 -0.53
CA GLY A 99 19.87 -14.34 0.20
C GLY A 99 20.22 -14.16 1.68
N ASP A 100 21.23 -14.90 2.15
CA ASP A 100 21.69 -14.86 3.55
C ASP A 100 22.29 -13.50 3.96
N GLN A 101 22.67 -12.66 3.01
CA GLN A 101 23.18 -11.30 3.27
C GLN A 101 22.06 -10.28 3.49
N PHE A 102 20.79 -10.65 3.27
CA PHE A 102 19.65 -9.74 3.46
C PHE A 102 19.43 -9.40 4.94
N ASP A 103 19.57 -8.12 5.30
CA ASP A 103 19.13 -7.58 6.58
C ASP A 103 17.93 -6.65 6.39
N ILE A 104 16.81 -6.97 7.06
CA ILE A 104 15.60 -6.15 7.02
C ILE A 104 15.81 -4.74 7.59
N ARG A 105 16.72 -4.59 8.56
CA ARG A 105 17.06 -3.30 9.18
C ARG A 105 17.79 -2.41 8.18
N ALA A 106 18.78 -2.96 7.48
CA ALA A 106 19.49 -2.26 6.41
C ALA A 106 18.54 -1.87 5.28
N PHE A 107 17.59 -2.74 4.89
CA PHE A 107 16.56 -2.39 3.93
C PHE A 107 15.71 -1.20 4.39
N HIS A 108 15.29 -1.16 5.66
CA HIS A 108 14.52 -0.04 6.21
C HIS A 108 15.33 1.25 6.25
N ASP A 109 16.61 1.19 6.63
CA ASP A 109 17.51 2.34 6.62
C ASP A 109 17.63 2.91 5.18
N THR A 110 17.87 2.03 4.19
CA THR A 110 17.93 2.40 2.76
C THR A 110 16.64 3.07 2.28
N VAL A 111 15.47 2.54 2.66
CA VAL A 111 14.16 3.09 2.25
C VAL A 111 13.86 4.45 2.92
N LEU A 112 14.37 4.69 4.13
CA LEU A 112 14.03 5.87 4.93
C LEU A 112 15.04 7.03 4.83
N VAL A 113 16.33 6.74 4.64
CA VAL A 113 17.41 7.74 4.73
C VAL A 113 17.27 8.85 3.68
N GLY A 114 16.75 8.53 2.50
CA GLY A 114 16.51 9.49 1.42
C GLY A 114 15.28 10.37 1.59
N GLY A 115 14.50 10.18 2.67
CA GLY A 115 13.23 10.88 2.88
C GLY A 115 12.14 10.45 1.88
N ALA A 116 11.16 11.33 1.64
CA ALA A 116 10.08 11.05 0.71
C ALA A 116 10.54 11.17 -0.76
N LEU A 117 10.69 10.02 -1.43
CA LEU A 117 11.15 9.93 -2.81
C LEU A 117 10.03 9.47 -3.75
N PRO A 118 10.06 9.87 -5.04
CA PRO A 118 9.29 9.19 -6.08
C PRO A 118 9.64 7.70 -6.12
N LEU A 119 8.66 6.84 -6.40
CA LEU A 119 8.83 5.38 -6.38
C LEU A 119 9.95 4.88 -7.32
N THR A 120 10.16 5.54 -8.46
CA THR A 120 11.23 5.22 -9.41
C THR A 120 12.62 5.53 -8.85
N ILE A 121 12.75 6.60 -8.05
CA ILE A 121 14.01 6.95 -7.39
C ILE A 121 14.25 6.02 -6.21
N LEU A 122 13.22 5.68 -5.44
CA LEU A 122 13.30 4.69 -4.38
C LEU A 122 13.78 3.32 -4.90
N GLU A 123 13.24 2.87 -6.04
CA GLU A 123 13.66 1.64 -6.70
C GLU A 123 15.15 1.66 -7.06
N ARG A 124 15.64 2.77 -7.64
CA ARG A 124 17.07 2.92 -7.95
C ARG A 124 17.95 2.89 -6.69
N VAL A 125 17.55 3.56 -5.62
CA VAL A 125 18.28 3.55 -4.35
C VAL A 125 18.40 2.14 -3.76
N VAL A 126 17.31 1.36 -3.81
CA VAL A 126 17.33 -0.05 -3.37
C VAL A 126 18.23 -0.89 -4.26
N ASP A 127 18.19 -0.69 -5.58
CA ASP A 127 19.01 -1.43 -6.54
C ASP A 127 20.51 -1.14 -6.37
N GLU A 128 20.88 0.12 -6.13
CA GLU A 128 22.25 0.53 -5.82
C GLU A 128 22.74 -0.14 -4.53
N TRP A 129 21.93 -0.11 -3.46
CA TRP A 129 22.25 -0.79 -2.20
C TRP A 129 22.42 -2.31 -2.35
N ILE A 130 21.56 -2.97 -3.14
CA ILE A 130 21.71 -4.41 -3.44
C ILE A 130 23.04 -4.67 -4.15
N ALA A 131 23.39 -3.86 -5.16
CA ALA A 131 24.64 -4.02 -5.90
C ALA A 131 25.87 -3.82 -5.02
N GLU A 132 25.85 -2.83 -4.13
CA GLU A 132 26.91 -2.57 -3.16
C GLU A 132 27.08 -3.68 -2.13
N THR A 133 25.97 -4.27 -1.67
CA THR A 133 26.01 -5.34 -0.65
C THR A 133 26.55 -6.66 -1.20
N LYS A 134 26.38 -6.92 -2.51
CA LYS A 134 26.89 -8.14 -3.18
C LYS A 134 28.40 -8.16 -3.42
N MET A 135 29.04 -6.99 -3.43
CA MET A 135 30.49 -6.86 -3.68
C MET A 135 31.30 -7.33 -2.49
#